data_AF-A0A9C7PZA4-F1
#
_entry.id   AF-A0A9C7PZA4-F1
#
_cell.length_a   1.000
_cell.length_b   1.000
_cell.length_c   1.000
_cell.angle_alpha   90.00
_cell.angle_beta   90.00
_cell.angle_gamma   90.00
#
_symmetry.space_group_name_H-M   'P 1'
#
loop_
_entity.id
_entity.type
_entity.pdbx_description
1 polymer ?
#
loop_
_entity_poly.entity_id
_entity_poly.type
_entity_poly.pdbx_seq_one_letter_code
_entity_poly.pdbx_strand_id
1 'polypeptide(L)'
;MRVLEESRQALKAALQNDVILQQSVAEIEVSARIKELYSLWKKMQQHGKDIEDIYDLVALRVLITPKPMQLECCSSDDPKCNEWNCKMLETLEKSLCYYTLGIVHAMWQPFPCRVEDYIAFPKENGYQSLHTTVMARGAQAPLEVQIRTLEMHLVAEYGMAAHWIYKDNSFRIASKATRWMNTIVEWGDEIANSREFVELVRRELLCSRVFVFAKFESYSDRCLEIFNLPRGSTIVDIAFQLDSSLGLRMTCARVHGKIVPFYYILENSDIVACKSFCQIWYWRRRNLGGNRSFNTSSTRPSGCTSTSTYFR
;
A
#
# COMPACT_ATOMS: atom_id res chain seq x y z
N MET A 1 -18.98 -21.29 22.04
CA MET A 1 -17.54 -21.57 22.25
C MET A 1 -17.09 -22.91 21.67
N ARG A 2 -17.71 -24.04 22.04
CA ARG A 2 -17.32 -25.37 21.53
C ARG A 2 -17.31 -25.49 19.99
N VAL A 3 -18.39 -25.07 19.32
CA VAL A 3 -18.50 -25.12 17.85
C VAL A 3 -17.43 -24.28 17.14
N LEU A 4 -17.05 -23.14 17.71
CA LEU A 4 -16.01 -22.28 17.14
C LEU A 4 -14.65 -22.98 17.18
N GLU A 5 -14.32 -23.58 18.32
CA GLU A 5 -13.06 -24.28 18.49
C GLU A 5 -12.98 -25.54 17.61
N GLU A 6 -14.08 -26.30 17.52
CA GLU A 6 -14.21 -27.43 16.59
C GLU A 6 -14.05 -26.96 15.13
N SER A 7 -14.69 -25.84 14.75
CA SER A 7 -14.56 -25.26 13.42
C SER A 7 -13.14 -24.78 13.13
N ARG A 8 -12.48 -24.17 14.11
CA ARG A 8 -11.09 -23.72 14.04
C ARG A 8 -10.16 -24.89 13.81
N GLN A 9 -10.31 -25.97 14.59
CA GLN A 9 -9.50 -27.18 14.47
C GLN A 9 -9.75 -27.89 13.13
N ALA A 10 -11.01 -28.02 12.72
CA ALA A 10 -11.38 -28.63 11.44
C ALA A 10 -10.77 -27.84 10.26
N LEU A 11 -10.90 -26.51 10.26
CA LEU A 11 -10.33 -25.66 9.22
C LEU A 11 -8.80 -25.75 9.23
N LYS A 12 -8.16 -25.66 10.40
CA LYS A 12 -6.71 -25.79 10.51
C LYS A 12 -6.23 -27.13 9.96
N ALA A 13 -6.88 -28.23 10.31
CA ALA A 13 -6.52 -29.56 9.81
C ALA A 13 -6.69 -29.66 8.29
N ALA A 14 -7.80 -29.14 7.73
CA ALA A 14 -8.02 -29.16 6.29
C ALA A 14 -6.96 -28.36 5.52
N LEU A 15 -6.60 -27.17 6.00
CA LEU A 15 -5.57 -26.34 5.38
C LEU A 15 -4.17 -26.96 5.51
N GLN A 16 -3.85 -27.57 6.65
CA GLN A 16 -2.57 -28.23 6.87
C GLN A 16 -2.40 -29.54 6.09
N ASN A 17 -3.50 -30.23 5.75
CA ASN A 17 -3.48 -31.47 5.00
C ASN A 17 -3.56 -31.27 3.48
N ASP A 18 -3.78 -30.04 3.00
CA ASP A 18 -3.85 -29.75 1.58
C ASP A 18 -2.47 -29.80 0.91
N VAL A 19 -2.38 -30.55 -0.19
CA VAL A 19 -1.11 -30.83 -0.89
C VAL A 19 -0.49 -29.57 -1.49
N ILE A 20 -1.31 -28.67 -2.04
CA ILE A 20 -0.84 -27.45 -2.69
C ILE A 20 -0.34 -26.46 -1.64
N LEU A 21 -1.10 -26.28 -0.55
CA LEU A 21 -0.69 -25.40 0.54
C LEU A 21 0.59 -25.91 1.23
N GLN A 22 0.74 -27.22 1.45
CA GLN A 22 1.98 -27.78 2.04
C GLN A 22 3.23 -27.48 1.19
N GLN A 23 3.08 -27.41 -0.13
CA GLN A 23 4.20 -27.13 -1.03
C GLN A 23 4.55 -25.63 -1.03
N SER A 24 3.55 -24.76 -1.10
CA SER A 24 3.73 -23.32 -1.32
C SER A 24 3.77 -22.46 -0.06
N VAL A 25 3.26 -22.94 1.08
CA VAL A 25 3.09 -22.17 2.32
C VAL A 25 4.05 -22.67 3.39
N ALA A 26 4.75 -21.75 4.04
CA ALA A 26 5.67 -22.05 5.14
C ALA A 26 4.90 -22.29 6.44
N GLU A 27 3.92 -21.43 6.73
CA GLU A 27 3.13 -21.48 7.95
C GLU A 27 1.68 -21.05 7.69
N ILE A 28 0.74 -21.75 8.34
CA ILE A 28 -0.68 -21.42 8.34
C ILE A 28 -1.14 -21.31 9.79
N GLU A 29 -1.63 -20.12 10.15
CA GLU A 29 -2.23 -19.87 11.46
C GLU A 29 -3.74 -19.69 11.31
N VAL A 30 -4.51 -20.39 12.16
CA VAL A 30 -5.96 -20.20 12.26
C VAL A 30 -6.31 -19.81 13.69
N SER A 31 -6.68 -18.54 13.86
CA SER A 31 -7.02 -17.92 15.15
C SER A 31 -8.47 -17.46 15.19
N ALA A 32 -9.07 -17.48 16.37
CA ALA A 32 -10.39 -16.91 16.58
C ALA A 32 -10.23 -15.40 16.84
N ARG A 33 -11.06 -14.59 16.17
CA ARG A 33 -11.13 -13.14 16.33
C ARG A 33 -12.50 -12.76 16.85
N ILE A 34 -12.54 -12.07 17.97
CA ILE A 34 -13.76 -11.46 18.50
C ILE A 34 -13.85 -10.04 17.95
N LYS A 35 -15.04 -9.61 17.50
CA LYS A 35 -15.25 -8.21 17.10
C LYS A 35 -15.23 -7.29 18.32
N GLU A 36 -14.54 -6.16 18.19
CA GLU A 36 -14.54 -5.14 19.23
C GLU A 36 -15.92 -4.52 19.42
N LEU A 37 -16.24 -4.17 20.66
CA LEU A 37 -17.55 -3.65 21.06
C LEU A 37 -17.95 -2.39 20.26
N TYR A 38 -17.02 -1.49 19.97
CA TYR A 38 -17.29 -0.28 19.19
C TYR A 38 -17.69 -0.59 17.74
N SER A 39 -16.99 -1.54 17.11
CA SER A 39 -17.31 -1.97 15.74
C SER A 39 -18.68 -2.65 15.67
N LEU A 40 -19.03 -3.41 16.71
CA LEU A 40 -20.34 -4.03 16.85
C LEU A 40 -21.44 -2.99 17.03
N TRP A 41 -21.26 -2.04 17.96
CA TRP A 41 -22.20 -0.95 18.19
C TRP A 41 -22.45 -0.11 16.93
N LYS A 42 -21.39 0.20 16.18
CA LYS A 42 -21.52 0.94 14.91
C LYS A 42 -22.35 0.16 13.88
N LYS A 43 -22.18 -1.16 13.79
CA LYS A 43 -23.00 -2.04 12.94
C LYS A 43 -24.46 -2.09 13.38
N MET A 44 -24.72 -2.16 14.69
CA MET A 44 -26.08 -2.11 15.25
C MET A 44 -26.78 -0.82 14.82
N GLN A 45 -26.13 0.33 14.97
CA GLN A 45 -26.71 1.62 14.56
C GLN A 45 -26.94 1.72 13.05
N GLN A 46 -26.00 1.27 12.22
CA GLN A 46 -26.09 1.40 10.77
C GLN A 46 -27.17 0.50 10.14
N HIS A 47 -27.39 -0.69 10.70
CA HIS A 47 -28.34 -1.65 10.15
C HIS A 47 -29.66 -1.75 10.90
N GLY A 48 -29.81 -1.03 12.02
CA GLY A 48 -31.01 -1.10 12.86
C GLY A 48 -31.29 -2.51 13.36
N LYS A 49 -30.25 -3.31 13.57
CA LYS A 49 -30.34 -4.72 13.97
C LYS A 49 -30.08 -4.89 15.46
N ASP A 50 -30.85 -5.78 16.08
CA ASP A 50 -30.61 -6.22 17.44
C ASP A 50 -29.36 -7.10 17.52
N ILE A 51 -28.78 -7.20 18.71
CA ILE A 51 -27.51 -7.93 18.94
C ILE A 51 -27.60 -9.41 18.56
N GLU A 52 -28.80 -9.98 18.63
CA GLU A 52 -29.09 -11.39 18.29
C GLU A 52 -29.00 -11.66 16.79
N ASP A 53 -29.22 -10.63 15.95
CA ASP A 53 -29.12 -10.71 14.49
C ASP A 53 -27.69 -10.45 13.95
N ILE A 54 -26.76 -10.14 14.86
CA ILE A 54 -25.35 -9.89 14.54
C ILE A 54 -24.57 -11.20 14.67
N TYR A 55 -24.69 -12.01 13.62
CA TYR A 55 -24.04 -13.31 13.59
C TYR A 55 -22.51 -13.24 13.44
N ASP A 56 -21.96 -12.09 13.10
CA ASP A 56 -20.55 -11.87 12.80
C ASP A 56 -19.74 -11.41 14.03
N LEU A 57 -20.27 -11.61 15.24
CA LEU A 57 -19.60 -11.39 16.52
C LEU A 57 -18.23 -12.07 16.61
N VAL A 58 -18.14 -13.27 16.05
CA VAL A 58 -16.95 -14.12 16.10
C VAL A 58 -16.57 -14.51 14.68
N ALA A 59 -15.28 -14.36 14.37
CA ALA A 59 -14.70 -14.72 13.09
C ALA A 59 -13.52 -15.67 13.28
N LEU A 60 -13.25 -16.51 12.29
CA LEU A 60 -11.96 -17.18 12.16
C LEU A 60 -11.06 -16.34 11.25
N ARG A 61 -9.82 -16.16 11.66
CA ARG A 61 -8.78 -15.52 10.88
C ARG A 61 -7.78 -16.58 10.43
N VAL A 62 -7.55 -16.66 9.13
CA VAL A 62 -6.53 -17.49 8.50
C VAL A 62 -5.40 -16.57 8.04
N LEU A 63 -4.21 -16.78 8.60
CA LEU A 63 -2.97 -16.13 8.18
C LEU A 63 -2.11 -17.12 7.40
N ILE A 64 -1.67 -16.68 6.23
CA ILE A 64 -0.84 -17.48 5.32
C ILE A 64 0.53 -16.82 5.21
N THR A 65 1.57 -17.57 5.53
CA THR A 65 2.96 -17.16 5.33
C THR A 65 3.53 -17.97 4.16
N PRO A 66 3.67 -17.40 2.96
CA PRO A 66 4.20 -18.11 1.80
C PRO A 66 5.66 -18.53 2.03
N LYS A 67 6.10 -19.62 1.40
CA LYS A 67 7.52 -19.98 1.44
C LYS A 67 8.34 -18.96 0.64
N PRO A 68 9.54 -18.59 1.12
CA PRO A 68 10.46 -17.79 0.33
C PRO A 68 10.82 -18.59 -0.93
N MET A 69 10.39 -18.08 -2.09
CA MET A 69 10.72 -18.70 -3.36
C MET A 69 12.18 -18.39 -3.66
N GLN A 70 13.03 -19.43 -3.68
CA GLN A 70 14.40 -19.31 -4.17
C GLN A 70 14.34 -19.16 -5.69
N LEU A 71 14.24 -17.92 -6.15
CA LEU A 71 14.36 -17.58 -7.56
C LEU A 71 15.83 -17.67 -7.95
N GLU A 72 16.26 -18.84 -8.42
CA GLU A 72 17.51 -18.97 -9.20
C GLU A 72 17.28 -18.43 -10.61
N CYS A 73 17.05 -17.13 -10.75
CA CYS A 73 16.85 -16.52 -12.05
C CYS A 73 17.58 -15.19 -12.15
N CYS A 74 18.60 -15.22 -13.02
CA CYS A 74 19.34 -14.09 -13.58
C CYS A 74 20.32 -13.43 -12.61
N SER A 75 21.54 -13.19 -13.08
CA SER A 75 22.58 -12.41 -12.40
C SER A 75 21.99 -11.15 -11.75
N SER A 76 22.30 -10.94 -10.47
CA SER A 76 21.75 -9.96 -9.51
C SER A 76 21.72 -8.49 -9.95
N ASP A 77 22.22 -8.17 -11.13
CA ASP A 77 22.54 -6.82 -11.56
C ASP A 77 21.59 -6.29 -12.65
N ASP A 78 20.56 -7.05 -13.06
CA ASP A 78 19.51 -6.57 -13.97
C ASP A 78 18.29 -6.00 -13.20
N PRO A 79 18.04 -4.67 -13.25
CA PRO A 79 16.92 -4.03 -12.57
C PRO A 79 15.54 -4.58 -12.98
N LYS A 80 15.39 -5.07 -14.22
CA LYS A 80 14.10 -5.58 -14.71
C LYS A 80 13.77 -6.96 -14.16
N CYS A 81 14.78 -7.79 -13.88
CA CYS A 81 14.57 -9.10 -13.27
C CYS A 81 14.00 -8.96 -11.85
N ASN A 82 14.52 -8.01 -11.08
CA ASN A 82 14.09 -7.74 -9.70
C ASN A 82 12.62 -7.28 -9.63
N GLU A 83 12.17 -6.45 -10.58
CA GLU A 83 10.78 -5.97 -10.63
C GLU A 83 9.79 -7.08 -11.00
N TRP A 84 10.13 -7.94 -11.97
CA TRP A 84 9.31 -9.08 -12.36
C TRP A 84 9.19 -10.12 -11.25
N ASN A 85 10.29 -10.39 -10.54
CA ASN A 85 10.32 -11.32 -9.43
C ASN A 85 9.43 -10.84 -8.26
N CYS A 86 9.49 -9.55 -7.91
CA CYS A 86 8.62 -8.96 -6.89
C CYS A 86 7.13 -9.02 -7.26
N LYS A 87 6.78 -8.71 -8.51
CA LYS A 87 5.38 -8.75 -8.97
C LYS A 87 4.83 -10.17 -9.03
N MET A 88 5.68 -11.15 -9.37
CA MET A 88 5.33 -12.56 -9.38
C MET A 88 5.11 -13.09 -7.96
N LEU A 89 5.97 -12.72 -7.00
CA LEU A 89 5.79 -13.03 -5.57
C LEU A 89 4.48 -12.48 -5.04
N GLU A 90 4.20 -11.19 -5.26
CA GLU A 90 2.94 -10.55 -4.84
C GLU A 90 1.70 -11.24 -5.44
N THR A 91 1.79 -11.68 -6.69
CA THR A 91 0.69 -12.41 -7.35
C THR A 91 0.50 -13.80 -6.74
N LEU A 92 1.58 -14.50 -6.40
CA LEU A 92 1.55 -15.80 -5.74
C LEU A 92 0.95 -15.71 -4.34
N GLU A 93 1.32 -14.70 -3.56
CA GLU A 93 0.77 -14.46 -2.22
C GLU A 93 -0.75 -14.31 -2.25
N LYS A 94 -1.24 -13.51 -3.20
CA LYS A 94 -2.68 -13.27 -3.39
C LYS A 94 -3.37 -14.53 -3.88
N SER A 95 -2.77 -15.29 -4.80
CA SER A 95 -3.38 -16.52 -5.35
C SER A 95 -3.60 -17.58 -4.27
N LEU A 96 -2.69 -17.70 -3.30
CA LEU A 96 -2.83 -18.60 -2.15
C LEU A 96 -4.05 -18.25 -1.27
N CYS A 97 -4.37 -16.96 -1.15
CA CYS A 97 -5.57 -16.53 -0.43
C CYS A 97 -6.85 -16.99 -1.13
N TYR A 98 -6.93 -16.87 -2.46
CA TYR A 98 -8.08 -17.35 -3.23
C TYR A 98 -8.18 -18.88 -3.24
N TYR A 99 -7.04 -19.58 -3.31
CA TYR A 99 -7.03 -21.04 -3.21
C TYR A 99 -7.55 -21.50 -1.84
N THR A 100 -7.11 -20.85 -0.76
CA THR A 100 -7.61 -21.06 0.60
C THR A 100 -9.11 -20.79 0.71
N LEU A 101 -9.62 -19.74 0.06
CA LEU A 101 -11.06 -19.45 -0.02
C LEU A 101 -11.83 -20.62 -0.65
N GLY A 102 -11.28 -21.21 -1.72
CA GLY A 102 -11.85 -22.40 -2.36
C GLY A 102 -11.95 -23.59 -1.41
N ILE A 103 -10.92 -23.86 -0.60
CA ILE A 103 -10.96 -24.92 0.43
C ILE A 103 -12.05 -24.63 1.46
N VAL A 104 -12.14 -23.39 1.96
CA VAL A 104 -13.17 -22.99 2.92
C VAL A 104 -14.57 -23.23 2.36
N HIS A 105 -14.81 -22.87 1.10
CA HIS A 105 -16.11 -23.08 0.42
C HIS A 105 -16.41 -24.54 0.10
N ALA A 106 -15.38 -25.38 -0.07
CA ALA A 106 -15.55 -26.83 -0.20
C ALA A 106 -15.91 -27.50 1.14
N MET A 107 -15.41 -26.97 2.26
CA MET A 107 -15.72 -27.48 3.59
C MET A 107 -17.12 -27.08 4.07
N TRP A 108 -17.49 -25.82 3.84
CA TRP A 108 -18.69 -25.20 4.39
C TRP A 108 -19.42 -24.39 3.33
N GLN A 109 -20.76 -24.46 3.35
CA GLN A 109 -21.58 -23.75 2.38
C GLN A 109 -21.45 -22.23 2.58
N PRO A 110 -21.02 -21.47 1.56
CA PRO A 110 -20.97 -20.02 1.64
C PRO A 110 -22.37 -19.41 1.50
N PHE A 111 -22.58 -18.28 2.19
CA PHE A 111 -23.75 -17.46 1.92
C PHE A 111 -23.56 -16.67 0.64
N PRO A 112 -24.58 -16.64 -0.24
CA PRO A 112 -24.53 -15.81 -1.43
C PRO A 112 -24.36 -14.33 -1.05
N CYS A 113 -23.62 -13.60 -1.88
CA CYS A 113 -23.36 -12.17 -1.72
C CYS A 113 -22.68 -11.76 -0.39
N ARG A 114 -22.08 -12.70 0.35
CA ARG A 114 -21.31 -12.44 1.57
C ARG A 114 -19.83 -12.82 1.43
N VAL A 115 -19.31 -12.65 0.22
CA VAL A 115 -17.88 -12.72 -0.07
C VAL A 115 -17.41 -11.31 -0.40
N GLU A 116 -16.57 -10.75 0.46
CA GLU A 116 -16.00 -9.42 0.28
C GLU A 116 -14.52 -9.56 -0.10
N ASP A 117 -14.18 -9.10 -1.30
CA ASP A 117 -12.84 -9.18 -1.85
C ASP A 117 -12.10 -7.84 -1.68
N TYR A 118 -11.47 -7.66 -0.52
CA TYR A 118 -10.61 -6.51 -0.27
C TYR A 118 -9.19 -6.68 -0.81
N ILE A 119 -8.87 -7.81 -1.43
CA ILE A 119 -7.58 -7.97 -2.14
C ILE A 119 -7.68 -7.27 -3.50
N ALA A 120 -8.76 -7.52 -4.24
CA ALA A 120 -9.04 -6.84 -5.51
C ALA A 120 -9.45 -5.38 -5.31
N PHE A 121 -10.24 -5.10 -4.26
CA PHE A 121 -10.73 -3.75 -3.94
C PHE A 121 -10.33 -3.36 -2.51
N PRO A 122 -9.05 -2.99 -2.28
CA PRO A 122 -8.58 -2.58 -0.96
C PRO A 122 -9.32 -1.37 -0.43
N LYS A 123 -9.46 -1.28 0.89
CA LYS A 123 -10.03 -0.09 1.54
C LYS A 123 -9.07 1.08 1.44
N GLU A 124 -9.59 2.29 1.65
CA GLU A 124 -8.80 3.54 1.60
C GLU A 124 -7.59 3.54 2.54
N ASN A 125 -7.67 2.82 3.67
CA ASN A 125 -6.57 2.68 4.62
C ASN A 125 -5.54 1.59 4.24
N GLY A 126 -5.61 1.02 3.04
CA GLY A 126 -4.73 -0.05 2.57
C GLY A 126 -5.09 -1.44 3.09
N TYR A 127 -6.22 -1.60 3.79
CA TYR A 127 -6.65 -2.90 4.30
C TYR A 127 -6.96 -3.88 3.16
N GLN A 128 -6.34 -5.07 3.24
CA GLN A 128 -6.51 -6.19 2.32
C GLN A 128 -6.82 -7.49 3.07
N SER A 129 -7.83 -8.22 2.61
CA SER A 129 -8.25 -9.54 3.10
C SER A 129 -9.42 -10.07 2.25
N LEU A 130 -9.62 -11.38 2.20
CA LEU A 130 -10.87 -11.98 1.72
C LEU A 130 -11.76 -12.29 2.92
N HIS A 131 -12.99 -11.80 2.92
CA HIS A 131 -13.97 -12.13 3.96
C HIS A 131 -15.06 -13.00 3.34
N THR A 132 -15.42 -14.08 3.99
CA THR A 132 -16.54 -14.92 3.58
C THR A 132 -17.38 -15.31 4.78
N THR A 133 -18.71 -15.29 4.62
CA THR A 133 -19.62 -15.85 5.64
C THR A 133 -20.06 -17.24 5.21
N VAL A 134 -19.91 -18.24 6.09
CA VAL A 134 -20.19 -19.66 5.80
C VAL A 134 -21.01 -20.31 6.92
N MET A 135 -21.76 -21.36 6.61
CA MET A 135 -22.37 -22.23 7.62
C MET A 135 -21.47 -23.41 7.96
N ALA A 136 -20.85 -23.37 9.14
CA ALA A 136 -20.11 -24.51 9.66
C ALA A 136 -21.07 -25.66 10.03
N ARG A 137 -20.60 -26.91 9.88
CA ARG A 137 -21.41 -28.10 10.19
C ARG A 137 -21.81 -28.10 11.68
N GLY A 138 -23.11 -28.12 11.95
CA GLY A 138 -23.65 -28.11 13.33
C GLY A 138 -23.66 -26.73 14.01
N ALA A 139 -23.25 -25.66 13.30
CA ALA A 139 -23.36 -24.31 13.83
C ALA A 139 -24.79 -23.78 13.70
N GLN A 140 -25.31 -23.21 14.77
CA GLN A 140 -26.60 -22.50 14.79
C GLN A 140 -26.51 -21.09 14.19
N ALA A 141 -25.30 -20.52 14.13
CA ALA A 141 -25.04 -19.20 13.59
C ALA A 141 -23.98 -19.26 12.49
N PRO A 142 -24.05 -18.38 11.47
CA PRO A 142 -23.05 -18.30 10.44
C PRO A 142 -21.71 -17.82 11.01
N LEU A 143 -20.63 -18.30 10.42
CA LEU A 143 -19.26 -18.01 10.81
C LEU A 143 -18.61 -17.15 9.74
N GLU A 144 -18.02 -16.03 10.15
CA GLU A 144 -17.18 -15.23 9.25
C GLU A 144 -15.76 -15.80 9.23
N VAL A 145 -15.19 -15.98 8.04
CA VAL A 145 -13.80 -16.38 7.84
C VAL A 145 -13.08 -15.26 7.11
N GLN A 146 -11.97 -14.80 7.69
CA GLN A 146 -11.09 -13.76 7.14
C GLN A 146 -9.77 -14.40 6.73
N ILE A 147 -9.41 -14.29 5.45
CA ILE A 147 -8.20 -14.87 4.89
C ILE A 147 -7.28 -13.73 4.46
N ARG A 148 -6.02 -13.75 4.87
CA ARG A 148 -5.01 -12.77 4.44
C ARG A 148 -3.59 -13.33 4.60
N THR A 149 -2.63 -12.75 3.89
CA THR A 149 -1.21 -13.07 4.10
C THR A 149 -0.66 -12.38 5.34
N LEU A 150 0.54 -12.80 5.77
CA LEU A 150 1.25 -12.13 6.85
C LEU A 150 1.54 -10.66 6.53
N GLU A 151 1.94 -10.33 5.30
CA GLU A 151 2.15 -8.94 4.87
C GLU A 151 0.87 -8.10 5.01
N MET A 152 -0.25 -8.61 4.47
CA MET A 152 -1.56 -7.96 4.60
C MET A 152 -2.00 -7.81 6.07
N HIS A 153 -1.64 -8.77 6.92
CA HIS A 153 -1.89 -8.68 8.35
C HIS A 153 -1.12 -7.53 8.99
N LEU A 154 0.17 -7.41 8.72
CA LEU A 154 1.01 -6.35 9.28
C LEU A 154 0.52 -4.97 8.86
N VAL A 155 0.16 -4.79 7.58
CA VAL A 155 -0.43 -3.53 7.09
C VAL A 155 -1.75 -3.22 7.78
N ALA A 156 -2.58 -4.22 8.04
CA ALA A 156 -3.87 -4.01 8.69
C ALA A 156 -3.76 -3.63 10.18
N GLU A 157 -2.74 -4.09 10.90
CA GLU A 157 -2.55 -3.76 12.33
C GLU A 157 -1.72 -2.49 12.52
N TYR A 158 -0.66 -2.31 11.73
CA TYR A 158 0.33 -1.24 11.92
C TYR A 158 0.31 -0.17 10.82
N GLY A 159 -0.52 -0.33 9.79
CA GLY A 159 -0.65 0.61 8.67
C GLY A 159 0.55 0.59 7.73
N MET A 160 0.73 1.68 6.99
CA MET A 160 1.81 1.85 5.99
C MET A 160 3.22 1.71 6.58
N ALA A 161 3.39 1.90 7.90
CA ALA A 161 4.68 1.72 8.58
C ALA A 161 5.15 0.25 8.57
N ALA A 162 4.22 -0.71 8.58
CA ALA A 162 4.54 -2.14 8.50
C ALA A 162 5.06 -2.54 7.11
N HIS A 163 4.55 -1.90 6.05
CA HIS A 163 4.95 -2.14 4.66
C HIS A 163 6.46 -1.92 4.46
N TRP A 164 7.03 -0.95 5.17
CA TRP A 164 8.45 -0.59 5.08
C TRP A 164 9.35 -1.64 5.74
N ILE A 165 8.86 -2.29 6.80
CA ILE A 165 9.59 -3.36 7.51
C ILE A 165 9.68 -4.62 6.65
N TYR A 166 8.66 -4.89 5.81
CA TYR A 166 8.58 -6.12 5.02
C TYR A 166 9.26 -6.02 3.65
N LYS A 167 9.15 -4.89 2.94
CA LYS A 167 9.75 -4.72 1.60
C LYS A 167 11.26 -4.56 1.59
N ASP A 168 11.84 -4.00 2.65
CA ASP A 168 13.29 -3.97 2.79
C ASP A 168 13.77 -5.34 3.30
N ASN A 169 14.14 -6.23 2.38
CA ASN A 169 14.89 -7.46 2.66
C ASN A 169 16.33 -7.17 3.17
N SER A 170 16.55 -5.98 3.73
CA SER A 170 17.75 -5.52 4.40
C SER A 170 17.47 -5.33 5.88
N PHE A 171 17.76 -6.38 6.64
CA PHE A 171 17.87 -6.39 8.11
C PHE A 171 18.92 -5.40 8.67
N ARG A 172 19.39 -4.41 7.90
CA ARG A 172 20.60 -3.61 8.19
C ARG A 172 20.39 -2.11 8.39
N ILE A 173 19.17 -1.58 8.37
CA ILE A 173 18.92 -0.16 8.75
C ILE A 173 17.90 -0.05 9.91
N ALA A 174 17.73 -1.11 10.69
CA ALA A 174 17.01 -1.08 11.96
C ALA A 174 17.86 -0.55 13.13
N SER A 175 18.88 0.29 12.89
CA SER A 175 19.76 0.85 13.95
C SER A 175 19.51 2.34 14.25
N LYS A 176 18.86 3.10 13.36
CA LYS A 176 18.44 4.48 13.65
C LYS A 176 16.97 4.60 14.06
N ALA A 177 16.12 3.71 13.55
CA ALA A 177 14.72 3.63 13.97
C ALA A 177 14.53 2.93 15.33
N THR A 178 15.50 2.16 15.83
CA THR A 178 15.42 1.51 17.15
C THR A 178 15.63 2.47 18.32
N ARG A 179 16.31 3.61 18.12
CA ARG A 179 16.60 4.51 19.25
C ARG A 179 15.35 5.11 19.85
N TRP A 180 14.38 5.51 19.02
CA TRP A 180 13.11 6.06 19.51
C TRP A 180 12.14 4.97 20.01
N MET A 181 12.17 3.77 19.40
CA MET A 181 11.36 2.63 19.85
C MET A 181 11.81 2.11 21.23
N ASN A 182 13.13 2.04 21.47
CA ASN A 182 13.66 1.65 22.78
C ASN A 182 13.31 2.67 23.87
N THR A 183 13.26 3.97 23.52
CA THR A 183 12.79 5.01 24.46
C THR A 183 11.31 4.86 24.81
N ILE A 184 10.47 4.40 23.87
CA ILE A 184 9.04 4.16 24.12
C ILE A 184 8.82 2.89 24.97
N VAL A 185 9.62 1.84 24.75
CA VAL A 185 9.55 0.60 25.54
C VAL A 185 10.04 0.84 26.97
N GLU A 186 11.11 1.62 27.17
CA GLU A 186 11.59 2.03 28.50
C GLU A 186 10.56 2.88 29.27
N TRP A 187 9.70 3.63 28.58
CA TRP A 187 8.61 4.41 29.18
C TRP A 187 7.34 3.58 29.41
N GLY A 188 7.25 2.40 28.78
CA GLY A 188 6.09 1.51 28.85
C GLY A 188 5.93 0.81 30.19
N ASP A 189 7.02 0.57 30.91
CA ASP A 189 6.99 -0.13 32.20
C ASP A 189 6.48 0.76 33.37
N GLU A 190 6.48 2.09 33.25
CA GLU A 190 6.01 2.98 34.34
C GLU A 190 4.57 3.47 34.20
N ILE A 191 3.93 3.36 33.03
CA ILE A 191 2.67 4.08 32.76
C ILE A 191 1.66 3.18 32.03
N ALA A 192 1.19 2.14 32.71
CA ALA A 192 0.15 1.21 32.24
C ALA A 192 -1.26 1.85 32.04
N ASN A 193 -1.39 3.18 32.00
CA ASN A 193 -2.66 3.85 31.79
C ASN A 193 -2.47 5.24 31.17
N SER A 194 -2.49 5.36 29.83
CA SER A 194 -2.74 6.66 29.21
C SER A 194 -3.22 6.52 27.75
N ARG A 195 -4.54 6.47 27.58
CA ARG A 195 -5.20 6.78 26.30
C ARG A 195 -4.77 8.18 25.78
N GLU A 196 -4.47 9.09 26.70
CA GLU A 196 -3.91 10.42 26.43
C GLU A 196 -2.50 10.39 25.84
N PHE A 197 -1.65 9.39 26.17
CA PHE A 197 -0.30 9.29 25.61
C PHE A 197 -0.33 8.83 24.15
N VAL A 198 -1.18 7.83 23.85
CA VAL A 198 -1.40 7.42 22.46
C VAL A 198 -1.93 8.59 21.64
N GLU A 199 -2.82 9.42 22.19
CA GLU A 199 -3.27 10.65 21.52
C GLU A 199 -2.16 11.71 21.41
N LEU A 200 -1.31 11.90 22.43
CA LEU A 200 -0.20 12.86 22.40
C LEU A 200 0.86 12.46 21.37
N VAL A 201 1.26 11.19 21.34
CA VAL A 201 2.20 10.61 20.37
C VAL A 201 1.62 10.67 18.96
N ARG A 202 0.33 10.36 18.81
CA ARG A 202 -0.38 10.51 17.53
C ARG A 202 -0.46 11.98 17.10
N ARG A 203 -0.61 12.91 18.04
CA ARG A 203 -0.62 14.36 17.77
C ARG A 203 0.76 14.87 17.38
N GLU A 204 1.85 14.43 18.02
CA GLU A 204 3.21 14.86 17.67
C GLU A 204 3.77 14.21 16.40
N LEU A 205 3.52 12.91 16.18
CA LEU A 205 4.02 12.18 15.00
C LEU A 205 3.24 12.52 13.72
N LEU A 206 1.92 12.76 13.80
CA LEU A 206 1.11 13.11 12.63
C LEU A 206 1.10 14.60 12.30
N CYS A 207 1.46 15.49 13.24
CA CYS A 207 1.48 16.93 12.99
C CYS A 207 2.81 17.46 12.44
N SER A 208 3.87 16.64 12.38
CA SER A 208 5.21 17.08 11.97
C SER A 208 5.63 16.60 10.58
N ARG A 209 4.83 15.77 9.92
CA ARG A 209 5.16 15.17 8.61
C ARG A 209 3.98 15.23 7.65
N VAL A 210 4.28 15.29 6.35
CA VAL A 210 3.32 15.28 5.24
C VAL A 210 3.68 14.15 4.26
N PHE A 211 2.65 13.45 3.79
CA PHE A 211 2.74 12.36 2.83
C PHE A 211 2.19 12.81 1.48
N VAL A 212 2.99 12.74 0.44
CA VAL A 212 2.67 13.29 -0.88
C VAL A 212 2.99 12.29 -1.99
N PHE A 213 2.17 12.29 -3.03
CA PHE A 213 2.28 11.38 -4.16
C PHE A 213 2.98 12.08 -5.32
N ALA A 214 4.15 11.60 -5.76
CA ALA A 214 4.83 12.17 -6.91
C ALA A 214 4.72 11.28 -8.16
N LYS A 215 4.63 11.92 -9.33
CA LYS A 215 4.67 11.26 -10.64
C LYS A 215 6.02 11.51 -11.32
N PHE A 216 6.68 10.44 -11.76
CA PHE A 216 7.80 10.54 -12.70
C PHE A 216 7.29 10.66 -14.14
N GLU A 217 7.82 11.61 -14.91
CA GLU A 217 7.42 11.80 -16.31
C GLU A 217 8.29 11.00 -17.31
N SER A 218 9.47 10.51 -16.90
CA SER A 218 10.37 9.78 -17.81
C SER A 218 9.95 8.33 -18.08
N TYR A 219 8.97 7.81 -17.34
CA TYR A 219 8.52 6.42 -17.45
C TYR A 219 7.07 6.35 -17.90
N SER A 220 6.79 5.46 -18.85
CA SER A 220 5.47 5.25 -19.48
C SER A 220 4.39 4.75 -18.51
N ASP A 221 4.73 4.49 -17.24
CA ASP A 221 3.81 3.91 -16.27
C ASP A 221 3.26 4.93 -15.29
N ARG A 222 1.96 4.77 -15.03
CA ARG A 222 1.15 5.56 -14.08
C ARG A 222 1.48 5.22 -12.62
N CYS A 223 2.74 5.02 -12.27
CA CYS A 223 3.14 4.69 -10.91
C CYS A 223 3.32 5.97 -10.08
N LEU A 224 2.55 6.09 -9.01
CA LEU A 224 2.66 7.14 -8.00
C LEU A 224 3.56 6.65 -6.88
N GLU A 225 4.60 7.42 -6.55
CA GLU A 225 5.48 7.14 -5.42
C GLU A 225 5.13 8.06 -4.24
N ILE A 226 5.16 7.54 -3.00
CA ILE A 226 4.80 8.29 -1.79
C ILE A 226 6.06 8.78 -1.09
N PHE A 227 6.16 10.09 -0.89
CA PHE A 227 7.24 10.74 -0.18
C PHE A 227 6.78 11.17 1.21
N ASN A 228 7.61 10.90 2.23
CA ASN A 228 7.41 11.32 3.60
C ASN A 228 8.32 12.50 3.91
N LEU A 229 7.74 13.71 3.96
CA LEU A 229 8.46 14.96 4.10
C LEU A 229 8.13 15.64 5.44
N PRO A 230 9.02 16.46 6.00
CA PRO A 230 8.69 17.35 7.11
C PRO A 230 7.51 18.27 6.75
N ARG A 231 6.64 18.55 7.71
CA ARG A 231 5.57 19.53 7.52
C ARG A 231 6.17 20.90 7.22
N GLY A 232 5.65 21.56 6.19
CA GLY A 232 6.23 22.81 5.67
C GLY A 232 7.16 22.61 4.47
N SER A 233 7.44 21.36 4.07
CA SER A 233 8.16 21.08 2.84
C SER A 233 7.43 21.62 1.62
N THR A 234 8.22 22.03 0.64
CA THR A 234 7.79 22.70 -0.58
C THR A 234 7.99 21.83 -1.80
N ILE A 235 7.48 22.29 -2.94
CA ILE A 235 7.68 21.66 -4.25
C ILE A 235 9.17 21.48 -4.60
N VAL A 236 10.04 22.37 -4.13
CA VAL A 236 11.49 22.25 -4.34
C VAL A 236 12.04 21.04 -3.59
N ASP A 237 11.63 20.85 -2.34
CA ASP A 237 12.12 19.76 -1.50
C ASP A 237 11.78 18.39 -2.10
N ILE A 238 10.55 18.22 -2.59
CA ILE A 238 10.16 16.98 -3.28
C ILE A 238 10.86 16.82 -4.64
N ALA A 239 11.13 17.91 -5.37
CA ALA A 239 11.87 17.83 -6.63
C ALA A 239 13.30 17.33 -6.42
N PHE A 240 13.98 17.73 -5.34
CA PHE A 240 15.30 17.23 -4.96
C PHE A 240 15.28 15.79 -4.43
N GLN A 241 14.19 15.37 -3.78
CA GLN A 241 14.02 13.97 -3.38
C GLN A 241 13.77 13.03 -4.56
N LEU A 242 13.08 13.51 -5.60
CA LEU A 242 12.86 12.76 -6.83
C LEU A 242 14.16 12.58 -7.61
N ASP A 243 14.84 13.68 -7.94
CA ASP A 243 16.14 13.65 -8.59
C ASP A 243 16.85 14.98 -8.34
N SER A 244 18.12 14.91 -7.93
CA SER A 244 18.97 16.10 -7.76
C SER A 244 19.06 16.94 -9.04
N SER A 245 19.05 16.31 -10.22
CA SER A 245 19.06 17.03 -11.51
C SER A 245 17.72 17.71 -11.81
N LEU A 246 16.61 17.10 -11.39
CA LEU A 246 15.26 17.66 -11.49
C LEU A 246 15.09 18.85 -10.55
N GLY A 247 15.53 18.75 -9.29
CA GLY A 247 15.51 19.86 -8.34
C GLY A 247 16.24 21.10 -8.84
N LEU A 248 17.39 20.93 -9.52
CA LEU A 248 18.17 22.03 -10.09
C LEU A 248 17.59 22.62 -11.39
N ARG A 249 16.90 21.81 -12.20
CA ARG A 249 16.46 22.20 -13.55
C ARG A 249 14.95 22.34 -13.69
N MET A 250 14.20 22.18 -12.60
CA MET A 250 12.74 22.25 -12.62
C MET A 250 12.25 23.60 -13.16
N THR A 251 11.38 23.53 -14.17
CA THR A 251 10.78 24.71 -14.82
C THR A 251 9.31 24.87 -14.47
N CYS A 252 8.60 23.78 -14.16
CA CYS A 252 7.23 23.84 -13.70
C CYS A 252 6.90 22.68 -12.76
N ALA A 253 5.95 22.93 -11.86
CA ALA A 253 5.36 21.92 -11.01
C ALA A 253 3.84 21.99 -11.06
N ARG A 254 3.20 20.84 -10.89
CA ARG A 254 1.75 20.72 -10.81
C ARG A 254 1.36 19.94 -9.57
N VAL A 255 0.33 20.42 -8.89
CA VAL A 255 -0.34 19.72 -7.80
C VAL A 255 -1.78 19.47 -8.23
N HIS A 256 -2.24 18.23 -8.16
CA HIS A 256 -3.56 17.82 -8.68
C HIS A 256 -3.81 18.23 -10.15
N GLY A 257 -2.73 18.27 -10.94
CA GLY A 257 -2.78 18.69 -12.35
C GLY A 257 -2.84 20.20 -12.60
N LYS A 258 -2.93 21.04 -11.55
CA LYS A 258 -2.89 22.50 -11.65
C LYS A 258 -1.46 23.00 -11.44
N ILE A 259 -1.03 24.02 -12.19
CA ILE A 259 0.29 24.62 -12.02
C ILE A 259 0.32 25.38 -10.70
N VAL A 260 1.34 25.10 -9.87
CA VAL A 260 1.55 25.76 -8.58
C VAL A 260 2.93 26.45 -8.55
N PRO A 261 3.11 27.49 -7.73
CA PRO A 261 4.43 28.07 -7.51
C PRO A 261 5.37 27.10 -6.77
N PHE A 262 6.68 27.30 -6.92
CA PHE A 262 7.68 26.43 -6.29
C PHE A 262 7.71 26.50 -4.76
N TYR A 263 7.22 27.60 -4.18
CA TYR A 263 7.10 27.79 -2.72
C TYR A 263 5.78 27.23 -2.15
N TYR A 264 4.95 26.56 -2.97
CA TYR A 264 3.75 25.91 -2.49
C TYR A 264 4.10 24.87 -1.41
N ILE A 265 3.46 24.99 -0.24
CA ILE A 265 3.64 24.08 0.89
C ILE A 265 2.80 22.84 0.64
N LEU A 266 3.45 21.68 0.72
CA LEU A 266 2.86 20.38 0.45
C LEU A 266 1.89 19.96 1.56
N GLU A 267 0.70 19.52 1.16
CA GLU A 267 -0.33 18.97 2.04
C GLU A 267 -0.44 17.45 1.90
N ASN A 268 -1.02 16.79 2.90
CA ASN A 268 -1.22 15.35 2.86
C ASN A 268 -2.09 14.95 1.66
N SER A 269 -1.65 13.92 0.95
CA SER A 269 -2.28 13.37 -0.26
C SER A 269 -2.14 14.22 -1.53
N ASP A 270 -1.33 15.28 -1.52
CA ASP A 270 -1.06 16.05 -2.74
C ASP A 270 -0.42 15.19 -3.83
N ILE A 271 -0.97 15.24 -5.03
CA ILE A 271 -0.40 14.58 -6.22
C ILE A 271 0.47 15.59 -6.98
N VAL A 272 1.79 15.48 -6.82
CA VAL A 272 2.81 16.37 -7.38
C VAL A 272 3.39 15.80 -8.68
N ALA A 273 3.62 16.68 -9.66
CA ALA A 273 4.37 16.36 -10.87
C ALA A 273 5.34 17.51 -11.18
N CYS A 274 6.64 17.23 -11.18
CA CYS A 274 7.71 18.19 -11.45
C CYS A 274 8.30 17.94 -12.84
N LYS A 275 8.63 19.01 -13.57
CA LYS A 275 9.21 18.92 -14.92
C LYS A 275 10.46 19.76 -15.06
N SER A 276 11.52 19.17 -15.61
CA SER A 276 12.79 19.84 -15.92
C SER A 276 12.84 20.46 -17.32
N PHE A 277 11.98 20.05 -18.26
CA PHE A 277 11.97 20.58 -19.63
C PHE A 277 10.57 20.62 -20.25
N CYS A 278 10.18 21.77 -20.81
CA CYS A 278 8.91 21.96 -21.51
C CYS A 278 9.03 21.46 -22.95
N GLN A 279 8.91 20.15 -23.18
CA GLN A 279 8.52 19.68 -24.52
C GLN A 279 7.03 20.00 -24.72
N ILE A 280 6.77 20.88 -25.69
CA ILE A 280 5.47 21.26 -26.26
C ILE A 280 4.70 22.37 -25.50
N TRP A 281 5.17 23.61 -25.63
CA TRP A 281 4.29 24.81 -25.65
C TRP A 281 4.55 25.77 -26.83
N TYR A 282 5.30 25.33 -27.86
CA TYR A 282 5.48 26.10 -29.10
C TYR A 282 4.91 25.46 -30.38
N TRP A 283 4.33 24.26 -30.33
CA TRP A 283 3.86 23.55 -31.55
C TRP A 283 2.35 23.27 -31.64
N ARG A 284 1.52 23.72 -30.69
CA ARG A 284 0.05 23.59 -30.78
C ARG A 284 -0.69 24.93 -30.75
N ARG A 285 -0.13 25.94 -31.41
CA ARG A 285 -0.80 27.19 -31.80
C ARG A 285 -0.71 27.42 -33.33
N ARG A 286 -0.82 26.34 -34.12
CA ARG A 286 -0.86 26.37 -35.60
C ARG A 286 -2.00 25.53 -36.22
N ASN A 287 -2.97 25.08 -35.42
CA ASN A 287 -4.24 24.55 -35.94
C ASN A 287 -5.34 25.61 -35.93
N LEU A 288 -5.02 26.80 -36.44
CA LEU A 288 -6.00 27.78 -36.90
C LEU A 288 -5.47 28.39 -38.20
N GLY A 289 -6.00 27.88 -39.32
CA GLY A 289 -6.07 28.58 -40.60
C GLY A 289 -4.79 28.63 -41.45
N GLY A 290 -4.84 28.01 -42.62
CA GLY A 290 -4.06 28.46 -43.76
C GLY A 290 -3.35 27.34 -44.53
N ASN A 291 -4.02 26.84 -45.58
CA ASN A 291 -3.38 26.20 -46.72
C ASN A 291 -2.19 27.04 -47.21
N ARG A 292 -1.01 26.42 -47.33
CA ARG A 292 -0.05 26.65 -48.43
C ARG A 292 1.07 25.62 -48.32
N SER A 293 1.06 24.71 -49.29
CA SER A 293 2.20 23.93 -49.75
C SER A 293 3.38 24.86 -50.07
N PHE A 294 4.59 24.56 -49.58
CA PHE A 294 5.83 24.93 -50.28
C PHE A 294 7.02 24.06 -49.83
N ASN A 295 7.87 23.82 -50.81
CA ASN A 295 8.94 22.82 -50.91
C ASN A 295 10.02 22.84 -49.82
N THR A 296 10.59 21.65 -49.62
CA THR A 296 11.87 21.38 -48.99
C THR A 296 13.02 22.01 -49.78
N SER A 297 13.75 22.93 -49.16
CA SER A 297 15.14 23.21 -49.55
C SER A 297 15.97 23.63 -48.33
N SER A 298 17.08 22.93 -48.20
CA SER A 298 18.21 23.12 -47.29
C SER A 298 18.70 24.56 -47.16
N THR A 299 18.91 25.02 -45.93
CA THR A 299 20.03 25.91 -45.56
C THR A 299 20.22 25.87 -44.04
N ARG A 300 21.38 25.38 -43.59
CA ARG A 300 21.92 25.64 -42.24
C ARG A 300 22.37 27.10 -42.16
N PRO A 301 22.26 27.76 -40.99
CA PRO A 301 23.23 28.76 -40.61
C PRO A 301 24.03 28.31 -39.38
N SER A 302 25.34 28.27 -39.60
CA SER A 302 26.44 28.36 -38.66
C SER A 302 26.33 29.56 -37.72
N GLY A 303 26.72 29.38 -36.45
CA GLY A 303 26.95 30.50 -35.54
C GLY A 303 27.08 30.14 -34.07
N CYS A 304 28.06 29.32 -33.69
CA CYS A 304 28.56 29.29 -32.32
C CYS A 304 29.34 30.59 -32.06
N THR A 305 28.87 31.42 -31.13
CA THR A 305 29.77 32.30 -30.38
C THR A 305 29.34 32.29 -28.92
N SER A 306 30.26 31.79 -28.10
CA SER A 306 30.29 31.91 -26.65
C SER A 306 30.46 33.37 -26.26
N THR A 307 29.67 33.86 -25.30
CA THR A 307 30.08 35.01 -24.49
C THR A 307 29.56 34.84 -23.08
N SER A 308 30.51 34.56 -22.20
CA SER A 308 30.45 34.78 -20.75
C SER A 308 30.21 36.26 -20.50
N THR A 309 29.22 36.62 -19.68
CA THR A 309 29.24 37.91 -18.97
C THR A 309 28.42 37.83 -17.68
N TYR A 310 29.17 37.89 -16.58
CA TYR A 310 28.87 38.48 -15.28
C TYR A 310 27.50 39.13 -15.06
N PHE A 311 26.85 38.78 -13.96
CA PHE A 311 26.05 39.72 -13.18
C PHE A 311 26.49 39.69 -11.71
N ARG A 312 26.82 40.88 -11.22
CA ARG A 312 26.87 41.26 -9.80
C ARG A 312 25.48 41.19 -9.19
#